data_AF-A0A1G9SIQ7-F1
#
_entry.id   AF-A0A1G9SIQ7-F1
#
_cell.length_a   1.000
_cell.length_b   1.000
_cell.length_c   1.000
_cell.angle_alpha   90.00
_cell.angle_beta   90.00
_cell.angle_gamma   90.00
#
_symmetry.space_group_name_H-M   'P 1'
#
loop_
_entity.id
_entity.type
_entity.pdbx_description
1 polymer ?
#
loop_
_entity_poly.entity_id
_entity_poly.type
_entity_poly.pdbx_seq_one_letter_code
_entity_poly.pdbx_strand_id
1 'polypeptide(L)'
;MYDTHFLPSAVFLLSALGIAAYLIYVRRHPAASRVELAMRQFLDSVVHAEDARFAFEGRHAVIVRKDEDTSNGEHTSYILTVYARNPYGEYFSFRTDGHKPSVRHLEHRLARIILKHEYLGPEAAGRSEGAVDEN
;
A
#
# COMPACT_ATOMS: atom_id res chain seq x y z
N MET A 1 -24.46 -19.04 55.48
CA MET A 1 -23.00 -19.10 55.29
C MET A 1 -22.79 -19.46 53.82
N TYR A 2 -22.64 -18.47 52.96
CA TYR A 2 -22.52 -18.67 51.51
C TYR A 2 -21.04 -18.59 51.13
N ASP A 3 -20.49 -19.69 50.63
CA ASP A 3 -19.12 -19.78 50.12
C ASP A 3 -18.95 -18.92 48.86
N THR A 4 -18.42 -17.71 49.06
CA THR A 4 -18.08 -16.76 47.98
C THR A 4 -16.69 -17.06 47.39
N HIS A 5 -16.46 -18.30 46.95
CA HIS A 5 -15.21 -18.67 46.27
C HIS A 5 -15.40 -19.06 44.79
N PHE A 6 -16.64 -19.00 44.27
CA PHE A 6 -16.97 -19.52 42.92
C PHE A 6 -16.98 -18.49 41.78
N LEU A 7 -16.78 -17.20 42.08
CA LEU A 7 -16.80 -16.11 41.10
C LEU A 7 -15.46 -15.77 40.39
N PRO A 8 -14.26 -15.96 40.96
CA PRO A 8 -13.04 -15.53 40.27
C PRO A 8 -12.74 -16.40 39.05
N SER A 9 -13.02 -17.71 39.10
CA SER A 9 -12.73 -18.66 38.02
C SER A 9 -13.48 -18.35 36.71
N ALA A 10 -14.74 -17.91 36.80
CA ALA A 10 -15.54 -17.53 35.64
C ALA A 10 -15.00 -16.28 34.93
N VAL A 11 -14.53 -15.28 35.70
CA VAL A 11 -13.91 -14.07 35.15
C VAL A 11 -12.56 -14.40 34.48
N PHE A 12 -11.76 -15.28 35.09
CA PHE A 12 -10.51 -15.74 34.47
C PHE A 12 -10.75 -16.50 33.16
N LEU A 13 -11.78 -17.35 33.10
CA LEU A 13 -12.16 -18.09 31.89
C LEU A 13 -12.58 -17.16 30.74
N LEU A 14 -13.43 -16.16 31.01
CA LEU A 14 -13.85 -15.18 30.00
C LEU A 14 -12.68 -14.33 29.50
N SER A 15 -11.79 -13.94 30.41
CA SER A 15 -10.58 -13.18 30.08
C SER A 15 -9.64 -14.01 29.19
N ALA A 16 -9.42 -15.29 29.52
CA ALA A 16 -8.60 -16.20 28.72
C ALA A 16 -9.20 -16.44 27.32
N LEU A 17 -10.53 -16.57 27.21
CA LEU A 17 -11.23 -16.67 25.93
C LEU A 17 -11.07 -15.42 25.07
N GLY A 18 -11.19 -14.23 25.67
CA GLY A 18 -10.97 -12.95 24.98
C GLY A 18 -9.53 -12.82 24.45
N ILE A 19 -8.54 -13.16 25.27
CA ILE A 19 -7.13 -13.16 24.85
C ILE A 19 -6.89 -14.18 23.73
N ALA A 20 -7.41 -15.40 23.84
CA ALA A 20 -7.26 -16.43 22.81
C ALA A 20 -7.90 -16.00 21.48
N ALA A 21 -9.11 -15.42 21.51
CA ALA A 21 -9.78 -14.90 20.33
C ALA A 21 -9.00 -13.75 19.69
N TYR A 22 -8.46 -12.83 20.49
CA TYR A 22 -7.60 -11.74 20.01
C TYR A 22 -6.31 -12.27 19.38
N LEU A 23 -5.65 -13.26 19.99
CA LEU A 23 -4.44 -13.88 19.43
C LEU A 23 -4.73 -14.64 18.13
N ILE A 24 -5.87 -15.33 18.02
CA ILE A 24 -6.31 -15.99 16.77
C ILE A 24 -6.59 -14.95 15.68
N TYR A 25 -7.22 -13.83 16.03
CA TYR A 25 -7.49 -12.72 15.12
C TYR A 25 -6.18 -12.12 14.57
N VAL A 26 -5.27 -11.71 15.46
CA VAL A 26 -3.96 -11.14 15.07
C VAL A 26 -3.15 -12.13 14.24
N ARG A 27 -3.18 -13.43 14.58
CA ARG A 27 -2.47 -14.49 13.85
C ARG A 27 -3.07 -14.78 12.47
N ARG A 28 -4.35 -14.49 12.25
CA ARG A 28 -5.04 -14.65 10.95
C ARG A 28 -4.96 -13.42 10.05
N HIS A 29 -4.53 -12.26 10.57
CA HIS A 29 -4.38 -11.02 9.77
C HIS A 29 -2.94 -10.54 9.48
N PRO A 30 -1.91 -11.40 9.27
CA PRO A 30 -0.57 -10.93 8.94
C PRO A 30 -0.47 -10.31 7.53
N ALA A 31 -1.41 -10.63 6.62
CA ALA A 31 -1.44 -10.06 5.28
C ALA A 31 -1.87 -8.58 5.29
N ALA A 32 -2.87 -8.23 6.10
CA ALA A 32 -3.35 -6.85 6.23
C ALA A 32 -2.24 -5.92 6.73
N SER A 33 -1.44 -6.37 7.71
CA SER A 33 -0.30 -5.59 8.23
C SER A 33 0.80 -5.37 7.20
N ARG A 34 1.02 -6.31 6.28
CA ARG A 34 2.07 -6.18 5.24
C ARG A 34 1.67 -5.19 4.15
N VAL A 35 0.41 -5.25 3.71
CA VAL A 35 -0.14 -4.30 2.73
C VAL A 35 -0.13 -2.89 3.32
N GLU A 36 -0.58 -2.72 4.57
CA GLU A 36 -0.60 -1.41 5.23
C GLU A 36 0.80 -0.83 5.39
N LEU A 37 1.77 -1.65 5.83
CA LEU A 37 3.17 -1.23 5.92
C LEU A 37 3.72 -0.83 4.54
N ALA A 38 3.48 -1.64 3.52
CA ALA A 38 3.98 -1.37 2.16
C ALA A 38 3.36 -0.10 1.56
N MET A 39 2.08 0.15 1.82
CA MET A 39 1.42 1.39 1.40
C MET A 39 1.93 2.61 2.17
N ARG A 40 2.21 2.49 3.47
CA ARG A 40 2.88 3.56 4.23
C ARG A 40 4.26 3.88 3.63
N GLN A 41 5.06 2.85 3.33
CA GLN A 41 6.35 3.03 2.67
C GLN A 41 6.22 3.72 1.30
N PHE A 42 5.18 3.42 0.53
CA PHE A 42 4.89 4.13 -0.71
C PHE A 42 4.60 5.62 -0.44
N LEU A 43 3.67 5.93 0.46
CA LEU A 43 3.27 7.30 0.77
C LEU A 43 4.44 8.15 1.31
N ASP A 44 5.33 7.54 2.10
CA ASP A 44 6.50 8.18 2.68
C ASP A 44 7.69 8.27 1.70
N SER A 45 7.60 7.64 0.52
CA SER A 45 8.72 7.63 -0.42
C SER A 45 8.88 8.98 -1.14
N VAL A 46 10.13 9.44 -1.17
CA VAL A 46 10.54 10.70 -1.81
C VAL A 46 11.77 10.45 -2.67
N VAL A 47 11.74 10.93 -3.91
CA VAL A 47 12.90 10.98 -4.81
C VAL A 47 13.18 12.43 -5.13
N HIS A 48 14.38 12.88 -4.77
CA HIS A 48 14.87 14.20 -5.13
C HIS A 48 15.59 14.14 -6.48
N ALA A 49 15.28 15.08 -7.36
CA ALA A 49 15.93 15.27 -8.65
C ALA A 49 16.12 16.76 -8.90
N GLU A 50 17.13 17.13 -9.70
CA GLU A 50 17.39 18.53 -10.06
C GLU A 50 16.25 19.12 -10.90
N ASP A 51 15.70 18.33 -11.82
CA ASP A 51 14.50 18.68 -12.58
C ASP A 51 13.27 18.10 -11.86
N ALA A 52 12.35 19.01 -11.49
CA ALA A 52 11.13 18.70 -10.74
C ALA A 52 10.25 17.65 -11.43
N ARG A 53 10.33 17.52 -12.76
CA ARG A 53 9.59 16.48 -13.51
C ARG A 53 10.04 15.07 -13.13
N PHE A 54 11.29 14.88 -12.73
CA PHE A 54 11.82 13.60 -12.29
C PHE A 54 11.82 13.42 -10.78
N ALA A 55 11.32 14.42 -10.03
CA ALA A 55 11.07 14.28 -8.60
C ALA A 55 9.80 13.45 -8.36
N PHE A 56 9.78 12.74 -7.24
CA PHE A 56 8.66 11.90 -6.82
C PHE A 56 8.34 12.10 -5.35
N GLU A 57 7.06 12.14 -5.02
CA GLU A 57 6.58 12.17 -3.66
C GLU A 57 5.31 11.33 -3.57
N GLY A 58 5.38 10.21 -2.86
CA GLY A 58 4.33 9.19 -2.86
C GLY A 58 2.97 9.72 -2.43
N ARG A 59 2.92 10.63 -1.46
CA ARG A 59 1.66 11.24 -0.97
C ARG A 59 0.95 12.14 -1.99
N HIS A 60 1.66 12.65 -2.99
CA HIS A 60 1.10 13.51 -4.04
C HIS A 60 0.95 12.77 -5.38
N ALA A 61 1.38 11.51 -5.44
CA ALA A 61 1.35 10.73 -6.66
C ALA A 61 -0.03 10.11 -6.90
N VAL A 62 -0.46 10.08 -8.16
CA VAL A 62 -1.68 9.39 -8.59
C VAL A 62 -1.32 7.94 -8.90
N ILE A 63 -1.86 7.00 -8.12
CA ILE A 63 -1.69 5.56 -8.37
C ILE A 63 -2.47 5.18 -9.64
N VAL A 64 -1.77 4.60 -10.61
CA VAL A 64 -2.37 4.11 -11.86
C VAL A 64 -2.66 2.62 -11.75
N ARG A 65 -1.71 1.84 -11.23
CA ARG A 65 -1.88 0.41 -10.99
C ARG A 65 -1.18 -0.05 -9.74
N LYS A 66 -1.77 -1.03 -9.07
CA LYS A 66 -1.21 -1.73 -7.93
C LYS A 66 -1.24 -3.24 -8.18
N ASP A 67 -0.07 -3.86 -8.15
CA ASP A 67 0.10 -5.30 -8.32
C ASP A 67 0.64 -5.90 -7.01
N GLU A 68 -0.05 -6.92 -6.50
CA GLU A 68 0.34 -7.65 -5.29
C GLU A 68 0.69 -9.09 -5.67
N ASP A 69 1.91 -9.51 -5.32
CA ASP A 69 2.34 -10.90 -5.47
C ASP A 69 2.47 -11.53 -4.08
N THR A 70 1.61 -12.53 -3.83
CA THR A 70 1.61 -13.35 -2.62
C THR A 70 1.87 -14.80 -3.02
N SER A 71 3.12 -15.10 -3.40
CA SER A 71 3.47 -16.46 -3.81
C SER A 71 3.20 -17.48 -2.67
N ASN A 72 2.54 -18.57 -3.04
CA ASN A 72 1.85 -19.52 -2.15
C ASN A 72 2.39 -20.96 -2.25
N GLY A 73 3.71 -21.12 -2.42
CA GLY A 73 4.35 -22.44 -2.58
C GLY A 73 5.08 -22.97 -1.35
N GLU A 74 5.99 -22.19 -0.76
CA GLU A 74 6.83 -22.65 0.38
C GLU A 74 7.47 -21.49 1.17
N HIS A 75 7.57 -20.30 0.56
CA HIS A 75 8.04 -19.07 1.19
C HIS A 75 7.05 -17.94 0.91
N THR A 76 6.44 -17.38 1.95
CA THR A 76 5.44 -16.30 1.85
C THR A 76 6.14 -14.95 1.66
N SER A 77 6.75 -14.71 0.50
CA SER A 77 7.24 -13.36 0.14
C SER A 77 6.08 -12.52 -0.37
N TYR A 78 5.74 -11.47 0.37
CA TYR A 78 4.80 -10.45 -0.09
C TYR A 78 5.59 -9.43 -0.91
N ILE A 79 5.17 -9.15 -2.14
CA ILE A 79 5.75 -8.09 -2.96
C ILE A 79 4.62 -7.17 -3.41
N LEU A 80 4.76 -5.88 -3.12
CA LEU A 80 3.91 -4.83 -3.65
C LEU A 80 4.66 -4.09 -4.75
N THR A 81 4.03 -3.94 -5.91
CA THR A 81 4.47 -3.05 -6.98
C THR A 81 3.39 -2.01 -7.25
N VAL A 82 3.73 -0.73 -7.17
CA VAL A 82 2.84 0.40 -7.45
C VAL A 82 3.40 1.18 -8.64
N TYR A 83 2.57 1.37 -9.65
CA TYR A 83 2.85 2.29 -10.76
C TYR A 83 2.06 3.56 -10.51
N ALA A 84 2.76 4.68 -10.37
CA ALA A 84 2.17 5.96 -10.04
C ALA A 84 2.71 7.07 -10.94
N ARG A 85 1.97 8.18 -10.99
CA ARG A 85 2.35 9.40 -11.70
C ARG A 85 2.55 10.55 -10.74
N ASN A 86 3.56 11.37 -10.97
CA ASN A 86 3.69 12.64 -10.28
C ASN A 86 2.76 13.71 -10.91
N PRO A 87 2.65 14.91 -10.31
CA PRO A 87 1.84 16.00 -10.87
C PRO A 87 2.25 16.44 -12.28
N TYR A 88 3.52 16.24 -12.67
CA TYR A 88 4.02 16.53 -14.02
C TYR A 88 3.68 15.46 -15.05
N GLY A 89 3.04 14.37 -14.62
CA GLY A 89 2.59 13.30 -15.48
C GLY A 89 3.65 12.24 -15.82
N GLU A 90 4.84 12.33 -15.25
CA GLU A 90 5.92 11.35 -15.35
C GLU A 90 5.59 10.11 -14.51
N TYR A 91 6.05 8.94 -14.96
CA TYR A 91 5.74 7.66 -14.33
C TYR A 91 6.87 7.17 -13.43
N PHE A 92 6.48 6.51 -12.34
CA PHE A 92 7.39 5.87 -11.40
C PHE A 92 6.86 4.48 -11.04
N SER A 93 7.78 3.55 -10.86
CA SER A 93 7.52 2.25 -10.26
C SER A 93 8.09 2.22 -8.86
N PHE A 94 7.21 2.00 -7.88
CA PHE A 94 7.58 1.68 -6.52
C PHE A 94 7.46 0.16 -6.34
N ARG A 95 8.45 -0.45 -5.69
CA ARG A 95 8.42 -1.87 -5.35
C ARG A 95 8.97 -2.08 -3.95
N THR A 96 8.27 -2.86 -3.12
CA THR A 96 8.72 -3.25 -1.78
C THR A 96 8.32 -4.68 -1.47
N ASP A 97 9.15 -5.36 -0.68
CA ASP A 97 8.85 -6.64 -0.03
C ASP A 97 8.42 -6.45 1.45
N GLY A 98 8.25 -5.20 1.87
CA GLY A 98 8.02 -4.79 3.26
C GLY A 98 9.29 -4.36 4.00
N HIS A 99 10.48 -4.70 3.49
CA HIS A 99 11.77 -4.33 4.10
C HIS A 99 12.56 -3.34 3.27
N LYS A 100 12.60 -3.53 1.95
CA LYS A 100 13.42 -2.74 1.03
C LYS A 100 12.56 -2.09 -0.05
N PRO A 101 12.00 -0.90 0.22
CA PRO A 101 11.33 -0.14 -0.81
C PRO A 101 12.34 0.39 -1.84
N SER A 102 11.92 0.43 -3.09
CA SER A 102 12.67 1.03 -4.19
C SER A 102 11.72 1.81 -5.08
N VAL A 103 12.15 3.01 -5.50
CA VAL A 103 11.44 3.83 -6.48
C VAL A 103 12.33 3.98 -7.71
N ARG A 104 11.77 3.81 -8.90
CA ARG A 104 12.44 4.04 -10.17
C ARG A 104 11.57 4.85 -11.09
N HIS A 105 12.15 5.88 -11.71
CA HIS A 105 11.52 6.56 -12.83
C HIS A 105 11.31 5.58 -13.98
N LEU A 106 10.19 5.74 -14.67
CA LEU A 106 9.75 4.87 -15.75
C LEU A 106 9.48 5.71 -16.98
N GLU A 107 10.30 5.52 -18.02
CA GLU A 107 10.06 6.20 -19.28
C GLU A 107 8.66 5.90 -19.83
N HIS A 108 8.04 6.90 -20.43
CA HIS A 108 6.70 6.78 -21.02
C HIS A 108 6.56 5.59 -22.00
N ARG A 109 7.62 5.27 -22.75
CA ARG A 109 7.62 4.11 -23.65
C ARG A 109 7.43 2.80 -22.87
N LEU A 110 8.14 2.63 -21.76
CA LEU A 110 8.06 1.44 -20.92
C LEU A 110 6.76 1.42 -20.11
N ALA A 111 6.33 2.57 -19.59
CA ALA A 111 5.05 2.72 -18.93
C ALA A 111 3.88 2.28 -19.83
N ARG A 112 3.90 2.66 -21.12
CA ARG A 112 2.88 2.26 -22.09
C ARG A 112 2.84 0.74 -22.31
N ILE A 113 4.01 0.10 -22.38
CA ILE A 113 4.11 -1.36 -22.55
C ILE A 113 3.56 -2.09 -21.32
N ILE A 114 3.91 -1.61 -20.12
CA ILE A 114 3.55 -2.25 -18.85
C ILE A 114 2.07 -2.03 -18.51
N LEU A 115 1.57 -0.79 -18.64
CA LEU A 115 0.21 -0.39 -18.24
C LEU A 115 -0.83 -0.62 -19.33
N LYS A 116 -0.43 -0.75 -20.59
CA LYS A 116 -1.32 -1.03 -21.72
C LYS A 116 -2.49 -0.05 -21.78
N HIS A 117 -3.70 -0.50 -21.45
CA HIS A 117 -4.93 0.30 -21.50
C HIS A 117 -5.07 1.27 -20.31
N GLU A 118 -4.32 1.05 -19.22
CA GLU A 118 -4.28 1.94 -18.05
C GLU A 118 -3.28 3.09 -18.24
N TYR A 119 -2.50 3.08 -19.34
CA TYR A 119 -1.55 4.14 -19.64
C TYR A 119 -2.29 5.44 -19.98
N LEU A 120 -1.99 6.49 -19.22
CA LEU A 120 -2.40 7.86 -19.49
C LEU A 120 -1.27 8.62 -20.20
N GLY A 121 -1.59 9.23 -21.34
CA GLY A 121 -0.64 10.10 -22.05
C GLY A 121 -0.25 11.34 -21.24
N PRO A 122 0.85 12.02 -21.62
CA PRO A 122 1.28 13.26 -20.97
C PRO A 122 0.19 14.34 -20.98
N GLU A 123 -0.65 14.39 -22.03
CA GLU A 123 -1.79 15.33 -22.12
C GLU A 123 -2.85 15.16 -21.01
N ALA A 124 -2.92 13.99 -20.38
CA ALA A 124 -3.88 13.74 -19.31
C ALA A 124 -3.49 14.43 -17.99
N ALA A 125 -2.23 14.84 -17.81
CA ALA A 125 -1.79 15.52 -16.58
C ALA A 125 -2.32 16.97 -16.49
N GLY A 126 -2.55 17.64 -17.62
CA GLY A 126 -3.03 19.03 -17.67
C GLY A 126 -4.55 19.21 -17.58
N ARG A 127 -5.35 18.13 -17.62
CA ARG A 127 -6.83 18.23 -17.56
C ARG A 127 -7.40 18.16 -16.13
N SER A 128 -6.61 17.76 -15.14
CA SER A 128 -7.05 17.68 -13.74
C SER A 128 -7.16 19.02 -13.02
N GLU A 129 -6.80 20.14 -13.64
CA GLU A 129 -6.90 21.49 -13.06
C GLU A 129 -8.00 22.37 -13.69
N GLY A 130 -8.77 21.88 -14.67
CA GLY A 130 -9.64 22.74 -15.50
C GLY A 130 -11.11 22.35 -15.62
N ALA A 131 -11.58 21.27 -14.97
CA ALA A 131 -12.99 20.89 -15.02
C ALA A 131 -13.83 21.63 -13.96
N VAL A 132 -13.87 22.96 -14.04
CA VAL A 132 -14.99 23.74 -13.50
C VAL A 132 -15.97 23.89 -14.66
N ASP A 133 -16.93 22.97 -14.73
CA ASP A 133 -18.02 23.02 -15.70
C ASP A 133 -19.01 24.08 -15.21
N GLU A 134 -18.95 25.27 -15.81
CA GLU A 134 -20.05 26.23 -15.77
C GLU A 134 -21.17 25.72 -16.69
N ASN A 135 -22.21 25.10 -16.14
CA ASN A 135 -23.57 25.18 -16.69
C ASN A 135 -24.64 24.88 -15.63
#